data_AF-A0A536N9N2-F1
#
_entry.id   AF-A0A536N9N2-F1
#
_cell.length_a   1.000
_cell.length_b   1.000
_cell.length_c   1.000
_cell.angle_alpha   90.00
_cell.angle_beta   90.00
_cell.angle_gamma   90.00
#
_symmetry.space_group_name_H-M   'P 1'
#
loop_
_entity.id
_entity.type
_entity.pdbx_description
1 polymer ?
#
loop_
_entity_poly.entity_id
_entity_poly.type
_entity_poly.pdbx_seq_one_letter_code
_entity_poly.pdbx_strand_id
1 'polypeptide(L)'
;MPAEERIAENLAYINWTVLTGLAVGAFAAVLLGRLRTDATRGFLAFTALCAGLFGILAYLSDSALPSAVPGSAIVSDPAFDAPRRAALAIFAVVALAYVVVIARRGRAPALGLTGLGAGIAALLAGALGWGGGFPAAVPLFLQLLVLTAATGGVFAAMILGHW
;
A
#
# COMPACT_ATOMS: atom_id res chain seq x y z
N MET A 1 -19.46 -15.77 19.25
CA MET A 1 -19.46 -15.08 17.95
C MET A 1 -19.66 -16.13 16.86
N PRO A 2 -20.71 -16.01 16.02
CA PRO A 2 -20.94 -16.91 14.89
C PRO A 2 -19.75 -16.91 13.92
N ALA A 3 -19.56 -18.00 13.18
CA ALA A 3 -18.42 -18.17 12.28
C ALA A 3 -18.40 -17.14 11.13
N GLU A 4 -19.57 -16.70 10.69
CA GLU A 4 -19.77 -15.77 9.57
C GLU A 4 -19.20 -14.38 9.86
N GLU A 5 -19.45 -13.83 11.05
CA GLU A 5 -18.92 -12.52 11.48
C GLU A 5 -17.38 -12.52 11.49
N ARG A 6 -16.77 -13.62 11.95
CA ARG A 6 -15.31 -13.76 11.98
C ARG A 6 -14.69 -13.82 10.58
N ILE A 7 -15.36 -14.44 9.63
CA ILE A 7 -14.90 -14.49 8.24
C ILE A 7 -14.95 -13.08 7.64
N ALA A 8 -16.05 -12.35 7.83
CA ALA A 8 -16.20 -10.98 7.36
C ALA A 8 -15.14 -10.04 7.94
N GLU A 9 -14.85 -10.15 9.23
CA GLU A 9 -13.83 -9.34 9.89
C GLU A 9 -12.42 -9.61 9.36
N ASN A 10 -12.04 -10.87 9.15
CA ASN A 10 -10.74 -11.20 8.55
C ASN A 10 -10.65 -10.76 7.07
N LEU A 11 -11.78 -10.77 6.34
CA LEU A 11 -11.83 -10.26 4.96
C LEU A 11 -11.50 -8.76 4.90
N ALA A 12 -11.84 -7.97 5.91
CA ALA A 12 -11.47 -6.55 5.95
C ALA A 12 -9.94 -6.36 6.00
N TYR A 13 -9.23 -7.14 6.80
CA TYR A 13 -7.76 -7.12 6.85
C TYR A 13 -7.12 -7.63 5.56
N ILE A 14 -7.71 -8.66 4.93
CA ILE A 14 -7.27 -9.15 3.62
C ILE A 14 -7.44 -8.07 2.56
N ASN A 15 -8.60 -7.39 2.51
CA ASN A 15 -8.86 -6.32 1.56
C ASN A 15 -7.86 -5.18 1.72
N TRP A 16 -7.61 -4.75 2.96
CA TRP A 16 -6.60 -3.76 3.26
C TRP A 16 -5.22 -4.18 2.75
N THR A 17 -4.83 -5.44 3.00
CA THR A 17 -3.53 -5.99 2.62
C THR A 17 -3.35 -6.01 1.09
N VAL A 18 -4.37 -6.47 0.36
CA VAL A 18 -4.36 -6.54 -1.10
C VAL A 18 -4.30 -5.14 -1.71
N LEU A 19 -5.16 -4.22 -1.26
CA LEU A 19 -5.22 -2.85 -1.79
C LEU A 19 -3.93 -2.08 -1.50
N THR A 20 -3.41 -2.17 -0.27
CA THR A 20 -2.15 -1.51 0.11
C THR A 20 -0.98 -2.12 -0.65
N GLY A 21 -0.93 -3.45 -0.79
CA GLY A 21 0.12 -4.14 -1.54
C GLY A 21 0.12 -3.77 -3.03
N LEU A 22 -1.04 -3.73 -3.67
CA LEU A 22 -1.20 -3.24 -5.05
C LEU A 22 -0.74 -1.79 -5.17
N ALA A 23 -1.21 -0.92 -4.28
CA ALA A 23 -0.90 0.51 -4.30
C ALA A 23 0.60 0.77 -4.18
N VAL A 24 1.20 0.32 -3.08
CA VAL A 24 2.61 0.59 -2.75
C VAL A 24 3.54 -0.11 -3.74
N GLY A 25 3.24 -1.36 -4.10
CA GLY A 25 4.08 -2.13 -5.03
C GLY A 25 4.06 -1.58 -6.45
N ALA A 26 2.88 -1.18 -6.97
CA ALA A 26 2.79 -0.55 -8.29
C ALA A 26 3.49 0.81 -8.30
N PHE A 27 3.37 1.60 -7.23
CA PHE A 27 4.08 2.87 -7.12
C PHE A 27 5.60 2.69 -7.02
N ALA A 28 6.07 1.67 -6.29
CA ALA A 28 7.48 1.32 -6.24
C ALA A 28 8.01 0.94 -7.63
N ALA A 29 7.24 0.17 -8.42
CA ALA A 29 7.59 -0.16 -9.80
C ALA A 29 7.68 1.09 -10.70
N VAL A 30 6.77 2.07 -10.54
CA VAL A 30 6.85 3.37 -11.23
C VAL A 30 8.15 4.10 -10.88
N LEU A 31 8.49 4.16 -9.59
CA LEU A 31 9.69 4.87 -9.15
C LEU A 31 10.97 4.18 -9.65
N LEU A 32 11.02 2.84 -9.58
CA LEU A 32 12.12 2.05 -10.12
C LEU A 32 12.24 2.23 -11.63
N GLY A 33 11.14 2.13 -12.38
CA GLY A 33 11.12 2.38 -13.82
C GLY A 33 11.63 3.77 -14.17
N ARG A 34 11.26 4.80 -13.39
CA ARG A 34 11.78 6.16 -13.59
C ARG A 34 13.25 6.35 -13.27
N LEU A 35 13.76 5.68 -12.23
CA LEU A 35 15.13 5.89 -11.75
C LEU A 35 16.14 4.98 -12.43
N ARG A 36 15.70 3.88 -13.03
CA ARG A 36 16.57 2.81 -13.55
C ARG A 36 16.38 2.51 -15.03
N THR A 37 15.30 2.99 -15.67
CA THR A 37 15.00 2.66 -17.07
C THR A 37 14.43 3.86 -17.85
N ASP A 38 14.31 3.70 -19.17
CA ASP A 38 13.63 4.65 -20.07
C ASP A 38 12.16 4.26 -20.30
N ALA A 39 11.46 3.85 -19.24
CA ALA A 39 10.07 3.44 -19.32
C ALA A 39 9.17 4.56 -19.88
N THR A 40 8.17 4.19 -20.71
CA THR A 40 7.34 5.17 -21.41
C THR A 40 6.47 5.97 -20.43
N ARG A 41 6.20 7.22 -20.79
CA ARG A 41 5.39 8.12 -19.97
C ARG A 41 3.97 7.61 -19.75
N GLY A 42 3.38 7.02 -20.79
CA GLY A 42 2.03 6.46 -20.74
C GLY A 42 1.92 5.35 -19.71
N PHE A 43 2.82 4.37 -19.79
CA PHE A 43 2.96 3.30 -18.80
C PHE A 43 3.12 3.84 -17.38
N LEU A 44 4.08 4.76 -17.17
CA LEU A 44 4.37 5.30 -15.84
C LEU A 44 3.21 6.10 -15.24
N ALA A 45 2.58 6.97 -16.03
CA ALA A 45 1.46 7.80 -15.56
C ALA A 45 0.22 6.96 -15.25
N PHE A 46 -0.10 5.99 -16.11
CA PHE A 46 -1.22 5.08 -15.91
C PHE A 46 -1.02 4.20 -14.68
N THR A 47 0.16 3.61 -14.52
CA THR A 47 0.48 2.76 -13.35
C THR A 47 0.48 3.58 -12.06
N ALA A 48 0.99 4.82 -12.08
CA ALA A 48 0.93 5.73 -10.94
C ALA A 48 -0.51 6.14 -10.58
N LEU A 49 -1.38 6.32 -11.58
CA LEU A 49 -2.80 6.59 -11.37
C LEU A 49 -3.49 5.41 -10.71
N CYS A 50 -3.29 4.19 -11.21
CA CYS A 50 -3.80 2.97 -10.58
C CYS A 50 -3.30 2.84 -9.14
N ALA A 51 -2.02 3.07 -8.89
CA ALA A 51 -1.45 3.06 -7.55
C ALA A 51 -2.12 4.09 -6.62
N GLY A 52 -2.37 5.31 -7.10
CA GLY A 52 -3.10 6.33 -6.35
C GLY A 52 -4.55 5.94 -6.04
N LEU A 53 -5.26 5.37 -7.03
CA LEU A 53 -6.63 4.87 -6.83
C LEU A 53 -6.69 3.71 -5.84
N PHE A 54 -5.77 2.76 -5.91
CA PHE A 54 -5.64 1.70 -4.90
C PHE A 54 -5.27 2.27 -3.53
N GLY A 55 -4.45 3.32 -3.47
CA GLY A 55 -4.14 4.04 -2.23
C GLY A 55 -5.39 4.67 -1.59
N ILE A 56 -6.27 5.28 -2.39
CA ILE A 56 -7.57 5.79 -1.92
C ILE A 56 -8.42 4.63 -1.38
N LEU A 57 -8.55 3.54 -2.14
CA LEU A 57 -9.33 2.37 -1.71
C LEU A 57 -8.74 1.75 -0.44
N ALA A 58 -7.41 1.69 -0.30
CA ALA A 58 -6.74 1.22 0.90
C ALA A 58 -7.05 2.12 2.11
N TYR A 59 -7.03 3.45 1.94
CA TYR A 59 -7.45 4.39 2.98
C TYR A 59 -8.91 4.17 3.41
N LEU A 60 -9.82 4.00 2.44
CA LEU A 60 -11.23 3.71 2.74
C LEU A 60 -11.38 2.35 3.45
N SER A 61 -10.63 1.33 3.02
CA SER A 61 -10.61 0.03 3.68
C SER A 61 -10.06 0.10 5.11
N ASP A 62 -9.05 0.94 5.36
CA ASP A 62 -8.48 1.17 6.68
C ASP A 62 -9.50 1.77 7.64
N SER A 63 -10.34 2.68 7.15
CA SER A 63 -11.43 3.29 7.93
C SER A 63 -12.56 2.31 8.28
N ALA A 64 -12.58 1.13 7.67
CA ALA A 64 -13.56 0.07 7.89
C ALA A 64 -13.00 -1.14 8.66
N LEU A 65 -11.78 -1.06 9.19
CA LEU A 65 -11.18 -2.16 9.96
C LEU A 65 -11.90 -2.34 11.31
N PRO A 66 -12.20 -3.59 11.72
CA PRO A 66 -12.81 -3.87 13.01
C PRO A 66 -11.79 -3.67 14.14
N SER A 67 -12.24 -3.13 15.27
CA SER A 67 -11.37 -2.79 16.41
C SER A 67 -10.82 -3.99 17.16
N ALA A 68 -11.45 -5.16 17.06
CA ALA A 68 -10.98 -6.42 17.62
C ALA A 68 -11.63 -7.59 16.88
N VAL A 69 -10.90 -8.70 16.70
CA VAL A 69 -11.43 -9.95 16.12
C VAL A 69 -11.18 -11.09 17.12
N PRO A 70 -12.16 -11.44 17.97
CA PRO A 70 -11.99 -12.48 18.98
C PRO A 70 -11.53 -13.82 18.39
N GLY A 71 -10.39 -14.32 18.86
CA GLY A 71 -9.81 -15.58 18.39
C GLY A 71 -9.11 -15.50 17.02
N SER A 72 -8.84 -14.30 16.50
CA SER A 72 -7.92 -14.09 15.38
C SER A 72 -6.47 -14.04 15.86
N ALA A 73 -5.55 -14.37 14.96
CA ALA A 73 -4.11 -14.12 15.16
C ALA A 73 -3.76 -12.63 15.07
N ILE A 74 -4.68 -11.81 14.54
CA ILE A 74 -4.52 -10.35 14.45
C ILE A 74 -4.82 -9.74 15.81
N VAL A 75 -3.78 -9.15 16.42
CA VAL A 75 -3.95 -8.24 17.55
C VAL A 75 -4.36 -6.88 17.00
N SER A 76 -5.11 -6.08 17.75
CA SER A 76 -5.45 -4.72 17.34
C SER A 76 -4.94 -3.76 18.40
N ASP A 77 -3.81 -3.12 18.13
CA ASP A 77 -3.28 -2.02 18.94
C ASP A 77 -3.70 -0.66 18.35
N PRO A 78 -4.63 0.07 19.00
CA PRO A 78 -5.15 1.33 18.50
C PRO A 78 -4.10 2.44 18.35
N ALA A 79 -2.93 2.31 19.02
CA ALA A 79 -1.86 3.29 18.91
C ALA A 79 -1.35 3.46 17.48
N PHE A 80 -1.52 2.44 16.62
CA PHE A 80 -1.04 2.44 15.25
C PHE A 80 -2.11 2.77 14.20
N ASP A 81 -3.37 2.95 14.59
CA ASP A 81 -4.47 3.23 13.65
C ASP A 81 -4.33 4.61 13.00
N ALA A 82 -4.15 5.66 13.81
CA ALA A 82 -3.98 7.02 13.28
C ALA A 82 -2.71 7.17 12.44
N PRO A 83 -1.53 6.67 12.86
CA PRO A 83 -0.33 6.64 12.01
C PRO A 83 -0.52 5.92 10.68
N ARG A 84 -1.12 4.72 10.69
CA ARG A 84 -1.37 3.92 9.48
C ARG A 84 -2.28 4.67 8.51
N ARG A 85 -3.39 5.21 9.01
CA ARG A 85 -4.35 5.99 8.22
C ARG A 85 -3.76 7.27 7.65
N ALA A 86 -2.97 8.00 8.44
CA ALA A 86 -2.28 9.20 7.97
C ALA A 86 -1.27 8.89 6.87
N ALA A 87 -0.50 7.81 7.03
CA ALA A 87 0.46 7.35 6.03
C ALA A 87 -0.22 6.98 4.70
N LEU A 88 -1.36 6.27 4.74
CA LEU A 88 -2.17 5.97 3.54
C LEU A 88 -2.71 7.23 2.86
N ALA A 89 -3.20 8.20 3.64
CA ALA A 89 -3.69 9.47 3.09
C ALA A 89 -2.57 10.25 2.39
N ILE A 90 -1.40 10.36 3.04
CA ILE A 90 -0.21 11.00 2.46
C ILE A 90 0.21 10.26 1.19
N PHE A 91 0.30 8.93 1.24
CA PHE A 91 0.62 8.11 0.08
C PHE A 91 -0.32 8.40 -1.09
N ALA A 92 -1.64 8.36 -0.87
CA ALA A 92 -2.63 8.54 -1.93
C ALA A 92 -2.51 9.93 -2.59
N VAL A 93 -2.40 10.99 -1.78
CA VAL A 93 -2.23 12.37 -2.27
C VAL A 93 -0.93 12.50 -3.06
N VAL A 94 0.18 11.98 -2.54
CA VAL A 94 1.49 12.05 -3.19
C VAL A 94 1.50 11.25 -4.48
N ALA A 95 0.91 10.05 -4.51
CA ALA A 95 0.83 9.22 -5.70
C ALA A 95 0.08 9.94 -6.83
N LEU A 96 -1.07 10.56 -6.53
CA LEU A 96 -1.84 11.35 -7.49
C LEU A 96 -1.10 12.62 -7.94
N ALA A 97 -0.44 13.32 -7.02
CA ALA A 97 0.41 14.46 -7.38
C ALA A 97 1.56 14.01 -8.31
N TYR A 98 2.10 12.82 -8.09
CA TYR A 98 3.16 12.26 -8.93
C TYR A 98 2.68 11.92 -10.35
N VAL A 99 1.40 11.55 -10.54
CA VAL A 99 0.79 11.43 -11.88
C VAL A 99 0.89 12.77 -12.62
N VAL A 100 0.58 13.88 -11.95
CA VAL A 100 0.69 15.23 -12.55
C VAL A 100 2.14 15.56 -12.90
N VAL A 101 3.09 15.22 -12.03
CA VAL A 101 4.53 15.37 -12.31
C VAL A 101 4.92 14.62 -13.58
N ILE A 102 4.50 13.35 -13.71
CA ILE A 102 4.80 12.53 -14.89
C ILE A 102 4.14 13.13 -16.15
N ALA A 103 2.88 13.52 -16.07
CA ALA A 103 2.14 14.12 -17.19
C ALA A 103 2.80 15.43 -17.68
N ARG A 104 3.28 16.26 -16.76
CA ARG A 104 3.99 17.51 -17.03
C ARG A 104 5.48 17.31 -17.38
N ARG A 105 5.96 16.07 -17.55
CA ARG A 105 7.35 15.73 -17.85
C ARG A 105 8.36 16.13 -16.76
N GLY A 106 7.91 16.41 -15.55
CA GLY A 106 8.78 16.66 -14.40
C GLY A 106 9.41 15.37 -13.87
N ARG A 107 10.49 15.46 -13.08
CA ARG A 107 11.14 14.30 -12.43
C ARG A 107 10.78 14.13 -10.95
N ALA A 108 10.84 15.21 -10.16
CA ALA A 108 10.52 15.29 -8.73
C ALA A 108 10.84 14.02 -7.89
N PRO A 109 12.10 13.53 -7.89
CA PRO A 109 12.45 12.27 -7.22
C PRO A 109 12.17 12.30 -5.71
N ALA A 110 12.33 13.46 -5.07
CA ALA A 110 12.00 13.64 -3.66
C ALA A 110 10.52 13.33 -3.38
N LEU A 111 9.60 13.81 -4.22
CA LEU A 111 8.17 13.53 -4.07
C LEU A 111 7.86 12.04 -4.25
N GLY A 112 8.50 11.39 -5.22
CA GLY A 112 8.38 9.94 -5.42
C GLY A 112 8.89 9.14 -4.20
N LEU A 113 10.03 9.52 -3.64
CA LEU A 113 10.57 8.90 -2.43
C LEU A 113 9.68 9.15 -1.20
N THR A 114 9.09 10.34 -1.07
CA THR A 114 8.10 10.64 -0.02
C THR A 114 6.88 9.73 -0.14
N GLY A 115 6.37 9.53 -1.35
CA GLY A 115 5.25 8.62 -1.60
C GLY A 115 5.60 7.19 -1.19
N LEU A 116 6.72 6.67 -1.68
CA LEU A 116 7.17 5.32 -1.31
C LEU A 116 7.40 5.17 0.20
N GLY A 117 8.02 6.17 0.83
CA GLY A 117 8.24 6.20 2.27
C GLY A 117 6.93 6.18 3.07
N ALA A 118 5.92 6.94 2.64
CA ALA A 118 4.60 6.91 3.26
C ALA A 118 3.91 5.54 3.10
N GLY A 119 4.01 4.91 1.94
CA GLY A 119 3.52 3.55 1.72
C GLY A 119 4.19 2.53 2.64
N ILE A 120 5.51 2.57 2.77
CA ILE A 120 6.28 1.70 3.67
C ILE A 120 5.91 1.97 5.13
N ALA A 121 5.71 3.23 5.51
CA ALA A 121 5.29 3.59 6.86
C ALA A 121 3.89 3.04 7.20
N ALA A 122 2.97 3.01 6.24
CA ALA A 122 1.66 2.38 6.42
C ALA A 122 1.79 0.85 6.67
N LEU A 123 2.63 0.16 5.90
CA LEU A 123 2.91 -1.27 6.10
C LEU A 123 3.55 -1.53 7.47
N LEU A 124 4.49 -0.68 7.90
CA LEU A 124 5.14 -0.79 9.21
C LEU A 124 4.15 -0.57 10.35
N ALA A 125 3.30 0.44 10.24
CA ALA A 125 2.26 0.71 11.24
C ALA A 125 1.23 -0.43 11.29
N GLY A 126 0.86 -1.03 10.16
CA GLY A 126 0.04 -2.24 10.13
C GLY A 126 0.72 -3.41 10.86
N ALA A 127 1.99 -3.66 10.56
CA ALA A 127 2.74 -4.74 11.20
C ALA A 127 2.90 -4.56 12.72
N LEU A 128 3.19 -3.34 13.16
CA LEU A 128 3.29 -3.00 14.59
C LEU A 128 1.94 -3.10 15.29
N GLY A 129 0.88 -2.61 14.64
CA GLY A 129 -0.48 -2.66 15.18
C GLY A 129 -1.05 -4.06 15.28
N TRP A 130 -0.63 -4.98 14.41
CA TRP A 130 -1.24 -6.31 14.27
C TRP A 130 -0.40 -7.48 14.78
N GLY A 131 0.91 -7.30 14.91
CA GLY A 131 1.84 -8.36 15.28
C GLY A 131 1.75 -8.80 16.75
N GLY A 132 1.06 -8.07 17.63
CA GLY A 132 0.99 -8.39 19.06
C GLY A 132 2.30 -8.14 19.82
N GLY A 133 3.18 -7.29 19.27
CA GLY A 133 4.46 -6.90 19.86
C GLY A 133 5.59 -6.79 18.85
N PHE A 134 6.67 -6.12 19.24
CA PHE A 134 7.81 -5.85 18.34
C PHE A 134 8.44 -7.10 17.69
N PRO A 135 8.70 -8.21 18.42
CA PRO A 135 9.33 -9.39 17.81
C PRO A 135 8.51 -10.01 16.66
N ALA A 136 7.18 -9.98 16.77
CA ALA A 136 6.29 -10.54 15.75
C ALA A 136 5.94 -9.52 14.64
N ALA A 137 6.06 -8.22 14.91
CA ALA A 137 5.90 -7.18 13.91
C ALA A 137 6.99 -7.24 12.82
N VAL A 138 8.22 -7.64 13.15
CA VAL A 138 9.32 -7.73 12.17
C VAL A 138 9.02 -8.73 11.04
N PRO A 139 8.73 -10.03 11.31
CA PRO A 139 8.41 -10.98 10.25
C PRO A 139 7.12 -10.61 9.50
N LEU A 140 6.11 -10.06 10.20
CA LEU A 140 4.88 -9.58 9.55
C LEU A 140 5.17 -8.44 8.57
N PHE A 141 5.99 -7.46 8.96
CA PHE A 141 6.40 -6.38 8.09
C PHE A 141 7.16 -6.88 6.85
N LEU A 142 8.09 -7.83 7.03
CA LEU A 142 8.79 -8.45 5.91
C LEU A 142 7.84 -9.18 4.97
N GLN A 143 6.86 -9.92 5.51
CA GLN A 143 5.84 -10.58 4.72
C GLN A 143 5.00 -9.58 3.92
N LEU A 144 4.59 -8.47 4.54
CA LEU A 144 3.86 -7.40 3.87
C LEU A 144 4.69 -6.75 2.76
N LEU A 145 5.99 -6.54 2.96
CA LEU A 145 6.89 -6.02 1.92
C LEU A 145 7.03 -6.98 0.74
N VAL A 146 7.24 -8.27 1.00
CA VAL A 146 7.35 -9.30 -0.05
C VAL A 146 6.04 -9.40 -0.83
N LEU A 147 4.90 -9.43 -0.13
CA LEU A 147 3.58 -9.47 -0.75
C LEU A 147 3.33 -8.23 -1.60
N THR A 148 3.66 -7.04 -1.09
CA THR A 148 3.57 -5.77 -1.82
C THR A 148 4.39 -5.81 -3.10
N ALA A 149 5.65 -6.25 -3.02
CA ALA A 149 6.53 -6.38 -4.17
C ALA A 149 5.98 -7.37 -5.21
N ALA A 150 5.48 -8.52 -4.77
CA ALA A 150 4.91 -9.53 -5.66
C ALA A 150 3.62 -9.04 -6.32
N THR A 151 2.63 -8.60 -5.54
CA THR A 151 1.31 -8.23 -6.04
C THR A 151 1.35 -6.96 -6.89
N GLY A 152 1.93 -5.88 -6.38
CA GLY A 152 2.02 -4.62 -7.12
C GLY A 152 3.02 -4.68 -8.28
N GLY A 153 4.12 -5.44 -8.14
CA GLY A 153 5.09 -5.65 -9.21
C GLY A 153 4.52 -6.44 -10.37
N VAL A 154 3.79 -7.54 -10.11
CA VAL A 154 3.10 -8.31 -11.14
C VAL A 154 2.04 -7.47 -11.83
N PHE A 155 1.26 -6.68 -11.09
CA PHE A 155 0.28 -5.77 -11.69
C PHE A 155 0.94 -4.76 -12.63
N ALA A 156 2.05 -4.13 -12.21
CA ALA A 156 2.81 -3.21 -13.05
C ALA A 156 3.39 -3.92 -14.30
N ALA A 157 3.90 -5.15 -14.15
CA ALA A 157 4.40 -5.95 -15.27
C ALA A 157 3.29 -6.31 -16.27
N MET A 158 2.09 -6.65 -15.80
CA MET A 158 0.92 -6.88 -16.66
C MET A 158 0.58 -5.63 -17.47
N ILE A 159 0.57 -4.45 -16.85
CA ILE A 159 0.37 -3.19 -17.57
C ILE A 159 1.48 -3.03 -18.63
N LEU A 160 2.74 -3.20 -18.22
CA LEU A 160 3.89 -3.03 -19.12
C LEU A 160 3.81 -3.92 -20.37
N GLY A 161 3.30 -5.15 -20.25
CA GLY A 161 3.12 -6.06 -21.39
C GLY A 161 2.16 -5.57 -22.48
N HIS A 162 1.40 -4.49 -22.24
CA HIS A 162 0.46 -3.89 -23.18
C HIS A 162 0.97 -2.54 -23.76
N TRP A 163 2.19 -2.13 -23.43
CA TRP A 163 2.82 -0.88 -23.88
C TRP A 163 4.02 -1.16 -24.79
#